data_AF-A0A7C4A9K0-F1
#
_entry.id   AF-A0A7C4A9K0-F1
#
_cell.length_a   1.000
_cell.length_b   1.000
_cell.length_c   1.000
_cell.angle_alpha   90.00
_cell.angle_beta   90.00
_cell.angle_gamma   90.00
#
_symmetry.space_group_name_H-M   'P 1'
#
loop_
_entity.id
_entity.type
_entity.pdbx_description
1 polymer ?
#
loop_
_entity_poly.entity_id
_entity_poly.type
_entity_poly.pdbx_seq_one_letter_code
_entity_poly.pdbx_strand_id
1 'polypeptide(L)'
;MKTVVLLMALIIPGALRSFGAAGAAAAGLDTRSGPGQAIYNAHCAACHGLTGDGNGPAAVWLYPKPRNFSAGLFKIQSTPAGALPTDEDLLNTVTRGMPGSSMPSFTYLSEQERREVVQYVKHLTAYTDENGKRVNRFDHARENNQLAAPVEVPPEPPATVESLAQGKEVFMRMQCFTCHGETGAGDGAQAPSLRDNWGLPLRPRDFNTGAFRGGHTGRDLYLRINNGLAGTPMAPYQDAVMTAQERWSLVHYVQSLRRKDVEVNDMLSPEDGLIHAKKLADHLPTEPLDPFWETIDPVRVKLNPLWPEPDPVPAVAVTAVHDGRRLVILCQWRDPIADGAPVRVQDFQDAVALQFALNGTAPFLGMGDAKNPVNLWQWKAGWQQEVDGHRLDMHDLYASMHVDLYFQTNSVYRTAEAAGNLLSQPHTSPVEDANARGFGTLTSQPASSQNVKGKGLWHDGFWNVVFMRDLKSADPDDVKFPANQPVPVAFAVWNGHQRDRNGRKVISNWYQLVLEP
;
A
#
# COMPACT_ATOMS: atom_id res chain seq x y z
N MET A 1 -62.68 -18.04 -42.89
CA MET A 1 -61.76 -19.08 -43.39
C MET A 1 -60.36 -18.49 -43.52
N LYS A 2 -59.41 -18.95 -42.70
CA LYS A 2 -57.99 -19.11 -43.05
C LYS A 2 -57.30 -19.91 -41.95
N THR A 3 -56.71 -20.99 -42.42
CA THR A 3 -56.20 -22.21 -41.81
C THR A 3 -55.13 -22.01 -40.74
N VAL A 4 -55.25 -22.77 -39.65
CA VAL A 4 -54.24 -23.00 -38.61
C VAL A 4 -53.14 -23.91 -39.17
N VAL A 5 -51.87 -23.55 -39.02
CA VAL A 5 -50.73 -24.46 -39.22
C VAL A 5 -50.04 -24.65 -37.87
N LEU A 6 -50.16 -25.87 -37.35
CA LEU A 6 -49.56 -26.36 -36.12
C LEU A 6 -48.15 -26.88 -36.45
N LEU A 7 -47.09 -26.24 -35.97
CA LEU A 7 -45.74 -26.79 -36.04
C LEU A 7 -45.45 -27.57 -34.75
N MET A 8 -45.47 -28.90 -34.86
CA MET A 8 -44.98 -29.81 -33.81
C MET A 8 -43.46 -29.70 -33.70
N ALA A 9 -42.95 -29.31 -32.53
CA ALA A 9 -41.55 -29.45 -32.18
C ALA A 9 -41.26 -30.90 -31.78
N LEU A 10 -40.48 -31.61 -32.60
CA LEU A 10 -39.89 -32.90 -32.26
C LEU A 10 -38.86 -32.70 -31.14
N ILE A 11 -39.12 -33.27 -29.96
CA ILE A 11 -38.14 -33.38 -28.88
C ILE A 11 -37.21 -34.55 -29.24
N ILE A 12 -36.01 -34.23 -29.73
CA ILE A 12 -34.91 -35.21 -29.82
C ILE A 12 -34.20 -35.20 -28.46
N PRO A 13 -34.06 -36.34 -27.76
CA PRO A 13 -33.29 -36.40 -26.52
C PRO A 13 -31.79 -36.27 -26.86
N GLY A 14 -31.28 -35.03 -26.81
CA GLY A 14 -29.87 -34.75 -26.87
C GLY A 14 -29.20 -35.25 -25.59
N ALA A 15 -28.30 -36.23 -25.74
CA ALA A 15 -27.49 -36.78 -24.66
C ALA A 15 -26.87 -35.68 -23.80
N LEU A 16 -27.06 -35.76 -22.48
CA LEU A 16 -26.24 -35.05 -21.51
C LEU A 16 -24.78 -35.41 -21.77
N ARG A 17 -24.05 -34.52 -22.45
CA ARG A 17 -22.60 -34.52 -22.40
C ARG A 17 -22.23 -34.01 -21.02
N SER A 18 -21.85 -34.93 -20.14
CA SER A 18 -21.04 -34.61 -18.99
C SER A 18 -19.86 -33.78 -19.47
N PHE A 19 -19.75 -32.54 -18.98
CA PHE A 19 -18.47 -31.84 -19.02
C PHE A 19 -17.54 -32.62 -18.09
N GLY A 20 -16.88 -33.62 -18.66
CA GLY A 20 -15.72 -34.23 -18.04
C GLY A 20 -14.73 -33.12 -17.73
N ALA A 21 -14.37 -33.02 -16.45
CA ALA A 21 -13.26 -32.18 -16.02
C ALA A 21 -12.07 -32.53 -16.92
N ALA A 22 -11.72 -31.61 -17.82
CA ALA A 22 -10.48 -31.68 -18.56
C ALA A 22 -9.40 -31.60 -17.48
N GLY A 23 -8.77 -32.75 -17.22
CA GLY A 23 -7.62 -32.84 -16.34
C GLY A 23 -6.58 -31.87 -16.84
N ALA A 24 -6.44 -30.74 -16.14
CA ALA A 24 -5.19 -30.02 -16.12
C ALA A 24 -4.16 -31.04 -15.67
N ALA A 25 -3.31 -31.46 -16.60
CA ALA A 25 -2.13 -32.25 -16.28
C ALA A 25 -1.43 -31.51 -15.15
N ALA A 26 -1.40 -32.14 -13.97
CA ALA A 26 -0.64 -31.67 -12.84
C ALA A 26 0.84 -31.69 -13.24
N ALA A 27 1.29 -30.59 -13.86
CA ALA A 27 2.69 -30.28 -13.99
C ALA A 27 3.24 -30.25 -12.57
N GLY A 28 4.26 -31.10 -12.32
CA GLY A 28 4.67 -31.54 -11.00
C GLY A 28 4.65 -30.44 -9.94
N LEU A 29 3.81 -30.63 -8.92
CA LEU A 29 3.92 -29.92 -7.66
C LEU A 29 5.29 -30.28 -7.07
N ASP A 30 6.22 -29.31 -7.11
CA ASP A 30 7.55 -29.45 -6.50
C ASP A 30 7.39 -29.84 -5.03
N THR A 31 8.10 -30.88 -4.60
CA THR A 31 8.03 -31.49 -3.27
C THR A 31 8.71 -30.67 -2.18
N ARG A 32 8.93 -29.37 -2.40
CA ARG A 32 9.33 -28.41 -1.37
C ARG A 32 8.12 -27.67 -0.79
N SER A 33 7.20 -28.44 -0.21
CA SER A 33 6.13 -27.95 0.66
C SER A 33 6.71 -27.51 2.01
N GLY A 34 7.51 -26.43 2.00
CA GLY A 34 8.19 -25.91 3.19
C GLY A 34 7.43 -24.75 3.85
N PRO A 35 7.78 -24.40 5.10
CA PRO A 35 7.27 -23.21 5.80
C PRO A 35 7.27 -21.93 4.94
N GLY A 36 8.33 -21.70 4.17
CA GLY A 36 8.45 -20.54 3.28
C GLY A 36 7.37 -20.42 2.20
N GLN A 37 6.87 -21.55 1.67
CA GLN A 37 5.76 -21.54 0.70
C GLN A 37 4.46 -21.08 1.35
N ALA A 38 4.16 -21.56 2.56
CA ALA A 38 2.96 -21.18 3.28
C ALA A 38 2.95 -19.67 3.60
N ILE A 39 4.09 -19.15 4.07
CA ILE A 39 4.26 -17.72 4.37
C ILE A 39 4.15 -16.90 3.07
N TYR A 40 4.81 -17.32 1.98
CA TYR A 40 4.69 -16.63 0.69
C TYR A 40 3.25 -16.60 0.16
N ASN A 41 2.53 -17.72 0.26
CA ASN A 41 1.14 -17.79 -0.19
C ASN A 41 0.23 -16.88 0.63
N ALA A 42 0.47 -16.77 1.94
CA ALA A 42 -0.30 -15.92 2.84
C ALA A 42 -0.02 -14.42 2.66
N HIS A 43 1.23 -14.03 2.36
CA HIS A 43 1.64 -12.62 2.44
C HIS A 43 2.13 -12.01 1.11
N CYS A 44 2.53 -12.82 0.12
CA CYS A 44 3.20 -12.34 -1.09
C CYS A 44 2.44 -12.68 -2.39
N ALA A 45 1.81 -13.86 -2.45
CA ALA A 45 1.21 -14.38 -3.69
C ALA A 45 0.05 -13.54 -4.23
N ALA A 46 -0.68 -12.83 -3.38
CA ALA A 46 -1.75 -11.92 -3.82
C ALA A 46 -1.23 -10.84 -4.78
N CYS A 47 0.01 -10.37 -4.58
CA CYS A 47 0.67 -9.39 -5.45
C CYS A 47 1.56 -10.08 -6.49
N HIS A 48 2.42 -11.00 -6.08
CA HIS A 48 3.47 -11.58 -6.94
C HIS A 48 3.03 -12.83 -7.71
N GLY A 49 1.82 -13.34 -7.48
CA GLY A 49 1.33 -14.59 -8.07
C GLY A 49 1.87 -15.82 -7.36
N LEU A 50 1.11 -16.92 -7.40
CA LEU A 50 1.51 -18.21 -6.82
C LEU A 50 2.77 -18.79 -7.48
N THR A 51 3.01 -18.45 -8.74
CA THR A 51 4.19 -18.85 -9.52
C THR A 51 5.32 -17.83 -9.46
N GLY A 52 5.12 -16.69 -8.80
CA GLY A 52 6.12 -15.61 -8.74
C GLY A 52 6.28 -14.83 -10.04
N ASP A 53 5.30 -14.86 -10.94
CA ASP A 53 5.35 -14.21 -12.25
C ASP A 53 4.96 -12.71 -12.22
N GLY A 54 4.61 -12.18 -11.05
CA GLY A 54 4.18 -10.79 -10.87
C GLY A 54 2.71 -10.54 -11.24
N ASN A 55 1.94 -11.58 -11.59
CA ASN A 55 0.54 -11.49 -11.99
C ASN A 55 -0.41 -12.01 -10.90
N GLY A 56 -0.13 -11.69 -9.65
CA GLY A 56 -1.08 -11.98 -8.56
C GLY A 56 -2.42 -11.26 -8.80
N PRO A 57 -3.53 -11.76 -8.22
CA PRO A 57 -4.85 -11.17 -8.44
C PRO A 57 -4.91 -9.68 -8.09
N ALA A 58 -4.09 -9.20 -7.13
CA ALA A 58 -4.00 -7.79 -6.76
C ALA A 58 -3.22 -6.93 -7.78
N ALA A 59 -2.38 -7.54 -8.62
CA ALA A 59 -1.42 -6.82 -9.47
C ALA A 59 -2.07 -5.84 -10.44
N VAL A 60 -3.33 -6.06 -10.84
CA VAL A 60 -4.07 -5.13 -11.71
C VAL A 60 -4.31 -3.77 -11.06
N TRP A 61 -4.41 -3.70 -9.73
CA TRP A 61 -4.62 -2.46 -8.97
C TRP A 61 -3.35 -1.87 -8.35
N LEU A 62 -2.17 -2.36 -8.73
CA LEU A 62 -0.91 -1.87 -8.17
C LEU A 62 -0.09 -1.18 -9.25
N TYR A 63 0.56 -0.09 -8.86
CA TYR A 63 1.66 0.47 -9.63
C TYR A 63 2.71 1.08 -8.67
N PRO A 64 4.01 0.79 -8.84
CA PRO A 64 4.61 -0.06 -9.87
C PRO A 64 4.14 -1.52 -9.79
N LYS A 65 4.20 -2.23 -10.92
CA LYS A 65 3.79 -3.64 -10.94
C LYS A 65 4.67 -4.50 -10.03
N PRO A 66 4.10 -5.52 -9.34
CA PRO A 66 4.85 -6.48 -8.56
C PRO A 66 5.97 -7.13 -9.38
N ARG A 67 7.07 -7.46 -8.71
CA ARG A 67 8.23 -8.09 -9.36
C ARG A 67 7.85 -9.47 -9.90
N ASN A 68 8.14 -9.70 -11.18
CA ASN A 68 8.24 -11.03 -11.75
C ASN A 68 9.60 -11.65 -11.37
N PHE A 69 9.60 -12.64 -10.49
CA PHE A 69 10.81 -13.35 -10.04
C PHE A 69 11.34 -14.31 -11.10
N SER A 70 10.47 -14.92 -11.92
CA SER A 70 10.88 -15.84 -12.98
C SER A 70 11.79 -15.18 -14.04
N ALA A 71 11.68 -13.86 -14.20
CA ALA A 71 12.56 -13.07 -15.06
C ALA A 71 14.00 -12.98 -14.55
N GLY A 72 14.26 -13.20 -13.25
CA GLY A 72 15.60 -13.08 -12.65
C GLY A 72 16.17 -11.65 -12.62
N LEU A 73 15.32 -10.63 -12.84
CA LEU A 73 15.74 -9.22 -12.89
C LEU A 73 15.39 -8.50 -11.60
N PHE A 74 16.35 -8.45 -10.67
CA PHE A 74 16.20 -7.77 -9.38
C PHE A 74 16.76 -6.34 -9.43
N LYS A 75 15.97 -5.37 -8.99
CA LYS A 75 16.34 -3.95 -9.04
C LYS A 75 17.32 -3.56 -7.92
N ILE A 76 17.18 -4.17 -6.75
CA ILE A 76 17.90 -3.81 -5.54
C ILE A 76 18.86 -4.95 -5.20
N GLN A 77 20.14 -4.74 -5.47
CA GLN A 77 21.18 -5.73 -5.22
C GLN A 77 22.55 -5.09 -5.03
N SER A 78 23.40 -5.72 -4.23
CA SER A 78 24.80 -5.36 -4.03
C SER A 78 25.73 -5.99 -5.06
N THR A 79 25.30 -7.05 -5.75
CA THR A 79 26.05 -7.70 -6.83
C THR A 79 26.07 -6.86 -8.13
N PRO A 80 27.09 -7.02 -9.00
CA PRO A 80 27.21 -6.27 -10.25
C PRO A 80 25.96 -6.31 -11.13
N ALA A 81 25.81 -5.30 -12.00
CA ALA A 81 24.71 -5.22 -12.96
C ALA A 81 24.58 -6.51 -13.79
N GLY A 82 23.37 -7.08 -13.83
CA GLY A 82 23.09 -8.33 -14.56
C GLY A 82 23.34 -9.62 -13.77
N ALA A 83 24.00 -9.56 -12.60
CA ALA A 83 24.13 -10.70 -11.70
C ALA A 83 22.85 -10.90 -10.86
N LEU A 84 22.70 -12.10 -10.28
CA LEU A 84 21.65 -12.39 -9.30
C LEU A 84 21.96 -11.73 -7.94
N PRO A 85 20.94 -11.36 -7.15
CA PRO A 85 21.13 -10.81 -5.81
C PRO A 85 21.63 -11.88 -4.82
N THR A 86 22.25 -11.45 -3.74
CA THR A 86 22.55 -12.35 -2.60
C THR A 86 21.30 -12.63 -1.76
N ASP A 87 21.36 -13.66 -0.91
CA ASP A 87 20.32 -13.93 0.09
C ASP A 87 20.09 -12.72 1.01
N GLU A 88 21.17 -12.00 1.32
CA GLU A 88 21.12 -10.80 2.16
C GLU A 88 20.48 -9.60 1.44
N ASP A 89 20.70 -9.44 0.13
CA ASP A 89 19.99 -8.42 -0.67
C ASP A 89 18.47 -8.67 -0.66
N LEU A 90 18.07 -9.93 -0.82
CA LEU A 90 16.66 -10.33 -0.79
C LEU A 90 16.06 -10.17 0.61
N LEU A 91 16.78 -10.58 1.66
CA LEU A 91 16.34 -10.43 3.04
C LEU A 91 16.17 -8.95 3.41
N ASN A 92 17.12 -8.09 3.06
CA ASN A 92 17.02 -6.65 3.30
C ASN A 92 15.85 -6.02 2.56
N THR A 93 15.57 -6.50 1.35
CA THR A 93 14.40 -6.05 0.56
C THR A 93 13.08 -6.46 1.22
N VAL A 94 12.95 -7.70 1.68
CA VAL A 94 11.75 -8.17 2.40
C VAL A 94 11.60 -7.46 3.74
N THR A 95 12.70 -7.27 4.46
CA THR A 95 12.72 -6.64 5.78
C THR A 95 12.26 -5.19 5.70
N ARG A 96 12.86 -4.39 4.82
CA ARG A 96 12.55 -2.97 4.69
C ARG A 96 11.29 -2.68 3.87
N GLY A 97 10.91 -3.62 3.00
CA GLY A 97 10.01 -3.34 1.89
C GLY A 97 10.68 -2.47 0.82
N MET A 98 9.86 -1.88 -0.05
CA MET A 98 10.31 -0.91 -1.05
C MET A 98 9.55 0.41 -0.87
N PRO A 99 10.09 1.36 -0.09
CA PRO A 99 9.47 2.67 0.15
C PRO A 99 9.04 3.39 -1.14
N GLY A 100 7.86 4.00 -1.12
CA GLY A 100 7.25 4.63 -2.30
C GLY A 100 6.74 3.62 -3.34
N SER A 101 6.36 2.43 -2.88
CA SER A 101 5.63 1.42 -3.67
C SER A 101 4.72 0.59 -2.76
N SER A 102 3.90 -0.27 -3.36
CA SER A 102 2.97 -1.15 -2.64
C SER A 102 3.62 -2.34 -1.93
N MET A 103 4.96 -2.43 -1.89
CA MET A 103 5.67 -3.49 -1.18
C MET A 103 6.02 -3.04 0.26
N PRO A 104 5.23 -3.47 1.27
CA PRO A 104 5.42 -3.08 2.67
C PRO A 104 6.70 -3.65 3.27
N SER A 105 7.03 -3.20 4.49
CA SER A 105 7.99 -3.91 5.34
C SER A 105 7.32 -5.14 5.95
N PHE A 106 8.09 -6.21 6.12
CA PHE A 106 7.65 -7.48 6.70
C PHE A 106 8.31 -7.75 8.06
N THR A 107 8.71 -6.71 8.81
CA THR A 107 9.30 -6.86 10.15
C THR A 107 8.36 -7.48 11.19
N TYR A 108 7.05 -7.50 10.92
CA TYR A 108 6.06 -8.22 11.73
C TYR A 108 6.22 -9.75 11.63
N LEU A 109 6.95 -10.26 10.63
CA LEU A 109 7.42 -11.64 10.56
C LEU A 109 8.80 -11.74 11.23
N SER A 110 9.04 -12.84 11.93
CA SER A 110 10.36 -13.14 12.48
C SER A 110 11.42 -13.18 11.37
N GLU A 111 12.67 -12.94 11.72
CA GLU A 111 13.76 -13.01 10.73
C GLU A 111 13.85 -14.41 10.09
N GLN A 112 13.61 -15.47 10.87
CA GLN A 112 13.58 -16.84 10.38
C GLN A 112 12.50 -17.05 9.31
N GLU A 113 11.27 -16.59 9.57
CA GLU A 113 10.18 -16.63 8.59
C GLU A 113 10.53 -15.84 7.32
N ARG A 114 11.14 -14.65 7.46
CA ARG A 114 11.61 -13.86 6.32
C ARG A 114 12.67 -14.59 5.51
N ARG A 115 13.63 -15.27 6.15
CA ARG A 115 14.65 -16.09 5.48
C ARG A 115 14.04 -17.27 4.73
N GLU A 116 13.01 -17.90 5.27
CA GLU A 116 12.28 -18.99 4.60
C GLU A 116 11.54 -18.51 3.34
N VAL A 117 10.92 -17.32 3.41
CA VAL A 117 10.33 -16.68 2.22
C VAL A 117 11.40 -16.37 1.17
N VAL A 118 12.58 -15.88 1.58
CA VAL A 118 13.69 -15.63 0.64
C VAL A 118 14.09 -16.91 -0.10
N GLN A 119 14.20 -18.06 0.59
CA GLN A 119 14.48 -19.32 -0.09
C GLN A 119 13.37 -19.73 -1.06
N TYR A 120 12.11 -19.46 -0.72
CA TYR A 120 11.00 -19.74 -1.63
C TYR A 120 10.98 -18.80 -2.85
N VAL A 121 11.29 -17.51 -2.69
CA VAL A 121 11.47 -16.55 -3.80
C VAL A 121 12.60 -17.01 -4.73
N LYS A 122 13.73 -17.46 -4.18
CA LYS A 122 14.82 -18.06 -4.97
C LYS A 122 14.34 -19.30 -5.72
N HIS A 123 13.57 -20.17 -5.06
CA HIS A 123 12.96 -21.34 -5.70
C HIS A 123 12.05 -20.94 -6.89
N LEU A 124 11.21 -19.91 -6.75
CA LEU A 124 10.33 -19.38 -7.80
C LEU A 124 11.10 -18.67 -8.94
N THR A 125 12.35 -18.29 -8.72
CA THR A 125 13.21 -17.65 -9.71
C THR A 125 13.74 -18.69 -10.71
N ALA A 126 12.85 -19.16 -11.58
CA ALA A 126 13.11 -20.20 -12.57
C ALA A 126 12.49 -19.84 -13.93
N TYR A 127 13.01 -20.44 -15.00
CA TYR A 127 12.42 -20.37 -16.34
C TYR A 127 12.26 -21.79 -16.92
N THR A 128 11.45 -21.91 -17.96
CA THR A 128 11.34 -23.15 -18.75
C THR A 128 12.30 -23.06 -19.92
N ASP A 129 13.20 -24.03 -20.06
CA ASP A 129 14.11 -24.11 -21.20
C ASP A 129 13.41 -24.62 -22.47
N GLU A 130 14.14 -24.68 -23.58
CA GLU A 130 13.66 -25.14 -24.89
C GLU A 130 13.13 -26.58 -24.89
N ASN A 131 13.56 -27.40 -23.92
CA ASN A 131 13.14 -28.80 -23.77
C ASN A 131 11.96 -28.96 -22.80
N GLY A 132 11.38 -27.85 -22.33
CA GLY A 132 10.27 -27.87 -21.37
C GLY A 132 10.71 -28.14 -19.93
N LYS A 133 12.01 -28.15 -19.63
CA LYS A 133 12.52 -28.39 -18.28
C LYS A 133 12.56 -27.08 -17.50
N ARG A 134 12.09 -27.12 -16.26
CA ARG A 134 12.21 -25.99 -15.32
C ARG A 134 13.65 -25.88 -14.81
N VAL A 135 14.29 -24.76 -15.10
CA VAL A 135 15.65 -24.42 -14.67
C VAL A 135 15.58 -23.31 -13.64
N ASN A 136 16.03 -23.59 -12.41
CA ASN A 136 16.18 -22.56 -11.39
C ASN A 136 17.43 -21.72 -11.66
N ARG A 137 17.29 -20.39 -11.68
CA ARG A 137 18.39 -19.48 -12.04
C ARG A 137 19.52 -19.47 -11.01
N PHE A 138 19.19 -19.60 -9.72
CA PHE A 138 20.19 -19.64 -8.64
C PHE A 138 20.97 -20.96 -8.64
N ASP A 139 20.28 -22.09 -8.82
CA ASP A 139 20.95 -23.40 -8.93
C ASP A 139 21.84 -23.46 -10.17
N HIS A 140 21.33 -23.02 -11.32
CA HIS A 140 22.12 -22.94 -12.55
C HIS A 140 23.35 -22.05 -12.36
N ALA A 141 23.20 -20.86 -11.77
CA ALA A 141 24.33 -19.97 -11.53
C ALA A 141 25.36 -20.60 -10.56
N ARG A 142 24.91 -21.33 -9.54
CA ARG A 142 25.79 -22.02 -8.60
C ARG A 142 26.57 -23.15 -9.25
N GLU A 143 25.89 -24.02 -10.01
CA GLU A 143 26.51 -25.15 -10.71
C GLU A 143 27.55 -24.72 -11.75
N ASN A 144 27.36 -23.54 -12.35
CA ASN A 144 28.26 -22.96 -13.34
C ASN A 144 29.26 -21.94 -12.76
N ASN A 145 29.34 -21.78 -11.44
CA ASN A 145 30.22 -20.81 -10.76
C ASN A 145 30.02 -19.35 -11.25
N GLN A 146 28.77 -18.95 -11.47
CA GLN A 146 28.32 -17.63 -11.96
C GLN A 146 27.70 -16.76 -10.86
N LEU A 147 27.74 -17.19 -9.59
CA LEU A 147 27.35 -16.34 -8.47
C LEU A 147 28.40 -15.26 -8.26
N ALA A 148 27.99 -13.99 -8.32
CA ALA A 148 28.88 -12.86 -8.16
C ALA A 148 28.99 -12.43 -6.68
N ALA A 149 30.19 -11.98 -6.30
CA ALA A 149 30.38 -11.31 -5.02
C ALA A 149 29.75 -9.90 -5.03
N PRO A 150 29.34 -9.36 -3.87
CA PRO A 150 28.93 -7.97 -3.74
C PRO A 150 30.03 -7.01 -4.25
N VAL A 151 29.62 -5.90 -4.85
CA VAL A 151 30.52 -4.82 -5.23
C VAL A 151 31.14 -4.22 -3.96
N GLU A 152 32.46 -4.04 -3.98
CA GLU A 152 33.17 -3.33 -2.93
C GLU A 152 32.83 -1.83 -3.01
N VAL A 153 32.30 -1.30 -1.92
CA VAL A 153 31.96 0.12 -1.79
C VAL A 153 33.09 0.77 -0.97
N PRO A 154 33.88 1.69 -1.55
CA PRO A 154 34.92 2.40 -0.81
C PRO A 154 34.31 3.15 0.39
N PRO A 155 35.08 3.45 1.45
CA PRO A 155 34.58 4.25 2.57
C PRO A 155 33.99 5.59 2.09
N GLU A 156 32.85 5.98 2.68
CA GLU A 156 32.18 7.25 2.38
C GLU A 156 33.03 8.43 2.87
N PRO A 157 33.49 9.34 1.98
CA PRO A 157 34.23 10.52 2.40
C PRO A 157 33.29 11.54 3.04
N PRO A 158 33.79 12.49 3.86
CA PRO A 158 32.97 13.56 4.40
C PRO A 158 32.30 14.40 3.31
N ALA A 159 31.03 14.76 3.51
CA ALA A 159 30.35 15.70 2.63
C ALA A 159 30.87 17.12 2.87
N THR A 160 31.51 17.69 1.84
CA THR A 160 31.99 19.09 1.82
C THR A 160 31.28 19.91 0.74
N VAL A 161 31.41 21.24 0.79
CA VAL A 161 30.87 22.15 -0.24
C VAL A 161 31.43 21.80 -1.62
N GLU A 162 32.72 21.46 -1.69
CA GLU A 162 33.39 21.03 -2.92
C GLU A 162 32.79 19.73 -3.45
N SER A 163 32.54 18.74 -2.58
CA SER A 163 31.92 17.47 -3.00
C SER A 163 30.49 17.66 -3.50
N LEU A 164 29.72 18.61 -2.93
CA LEU A 164 28.38 18.95 -3.39
C LEU A 164 28.41 19.66 -4.74
N ALA A 165 29.35 20.59 -4.94
CA ALA A 165 29.55 21.27 -6.22
C ALA A 165 29.95 20.27 -7.33
N GLN A 166 30.90 19.37 -7.03
CA GLN A 166 31.29 18.29 -7.94
C GLN A 166 30.12 17.35 -8.24
N GLY A 167 29.33 16.98 -7.22
CA GLY A 167 28.16 16.13 -7.40
C GLY A 167 27.10 16.75 -8.30
N LYS A 168 26.84 18.05 -8.16
CA LYS A 168 25.96 18.80 -9.05
C LYS A 168 26.50 18.82 -10.48
N GLU A 169 27.80 19.06 -10.66
CA GLU A 169 28.44 19.04 -11.98
C GLU A 169 28.28 17.66 -12.64
N VAL A 170 28.53 16.58 -11.90
CA VAL A 170 28.33 15.20 -12.39
C VAL A 170 26.86 14.96 -12.77
N PHE A 171 25.91 15.38 -11.94
CA PHE A 171 24.48 15.23 -12.23
C PHE A 171 24.06 15.91 -13.54
N MET A 172 24.62 17.09 -13.82
CA MET A 172 24.37 17.83 -15.06
C MET A 172 25.11 17.22 -16.25
N ARG A 173 26.40 16.92 -16.10
CA ARG A 173 27.29 16.37 -17.14
C ARG A 173 26.83 15.00 -17.63
N MET A 174 26.36 14.15 -16.71
CA MET A 174 25.80 12.83 -17.02
C MET A 174 24.31 12.89 -17.42
N GLN A 175 23.74 14.10 -17.53
CA GLN A 175 22.37 14.35 -17.95
C GLN A 175 21.30 13.64 -17.09
N CYS A 176 21.59 13.41 -15.80
CA CYS A 176 20.65 12.77 -14.87
C CYS A 176 19.32 13.55 -14.78
N PHE A 177 19.39 14.89 -14.92
CA PHE A 177 18.24 15.80 -14.90
C PHE A 177 17.22 15.52 -16.02
N THR A 178 17.61 14.91 -17.13
CA THR A 178 16.69 14.62 -18.24
C THR A 178 15.56 13.69 -17.82
N CYS A 179 15.85 12.76 -16.90
CA CYS A 179 14.90 11.85 -16.28
C CYS A 179 14.45 12.36 -14.90
N HIS A 180 15.39 12.76 -14.05
CA HIS A 180 15.12 13.07 -12.65
C HIS A 180 14.71 14.52 -12.38
N GLY A 181 14.75 15.41 -13.37
CA GLY A 181 14.56 16.85 -13.19
C GLY A 181 15.80 17.54 -12.63
N GLU A 182 15.93 18.85 -12.82
CA GLU A 182 17.07 19.63 -12.30
C GLU A 182 17.10 19.65 -10.77
N THR A 183 15.92 19.58 -10.15
CA THR A 183 15.72 19.57 -8.69
C THR A 183 15.63 18.15 -8.11
N GLY A 184 15.70 17.10 -8.94
CA GLY A 184 15.53 15.72 -8.48
C GLY A 184 14.08 15.28 -8.20
N ALA A 185 13.08 16.08 -8.62
CA ALA A 185 11.66 15.83 -8.37
C ALA A 185 11.04 14.70 -9.23
N GLY A 186 11.82 14.08 -10.12
CA GLY A 186 11.32 13.04 -11.02
C GLY A 186 10.38 13.57 -12.10
N ASP A 187 10.60 14.82 -12.51
CA ASP A 187 9.82 15.61 -13.47
C ASP A 187 10.65 16.07 -14.67
N GLY A 188 11.77 15.40 -14.95
CA GLY A 188 12.61 15.67 -16.12
C GLY A 188 11.83 15.49 -17.42
N ALA A 189 12.28 16.17 -18.48
CA ALA A 189 11.58 16.20 -19.78
C ALA A 189 11.33 14.79 -20.39
N GLN A 190 12.17 13.79 -20.06
CA GLN A 190 11.99 12.40 -20.50
C GLN A 190 11.11 11.58 -19.56
N ALA A 191 10.81 12.02 -18.34
CA ALA A 191 10.04 11.24 -17.37
C ALA A 191 8.71 10.66 -17.93
N PRO A 192 7.92 11.39 -18.75
CA PRO A 192 6.69 10.84 -19.34
C PRO A 192 6.91 9.73 -20.39
N SER A 193 8.07 9.69 -21.05
CA SER A 193 8.40 8.73 -22.12
C SER A 193 9.04 7.44 -21.58
N LEU A 194 9.58 7.46 -20.35
CA LEU A 194 10.27 6.31 -19.76
C LEU A 194 9.36 5.09 -19.59
N ARG A 195 9.90 3.95 -19.99
CA ARG A 195 9.27 2.63 -19.85
C ARG A 195 10.25 1.64 -19.23
N ASP A 196 9.73 0.65 -18.51
CA ASP A 196 10.52 -0.53 -18.13
C ASP A 196 10.64 -1.52 -19.30
N ASN A 197 11.39 -2.61 -19.09
CA ASN A 197 11.58 -3.65 -20.10
C ASN A 197 10.31 -4.46 -20.45
N TRP A 198 9.21 -4.26 -19.72
CA TRP A 198 7.89 -4.80 -20.05
C TRP A 198 7.00 -3.78 -20.76
N GLY A 199 7.55 -2.62 -21.13
CA GLY A 199 6.81 -1.55 -21.82
C GLY A 199 5.86 -0.79 -20.90
N LEU A 200 5.93 -1.00 -19.58
CA LEU A 200 5.10 -0.29 -18.62
C LEU A 200 5.69 1.09 -18.36
N PRO A 201 4.85 2.14 -18.20
CA PRO A 201 5.31 3.43 -17.70
C PRO A 201 6.20 3.27 -16.47
N LEU A 202 7.25 4.08 -16.38
CA LEU A 202 8.14 4.10 -15.22
C LEU A 202 8.55 5.55 -14.92
N ARG A 203 7.84 6.17 -13.98
CA ARG A 203 8.20 7.50 -13.50
C ARG A 203 9.41 7.41 -12.55
N PRO A 204 10.46 8.22 -12.75
CA PRO A 204 11.52 8.37 -11.77
C PRO A 204 10.95 8.86 -10.45
N ARG A 205 11.56 8.42 -9.35
CA ARG A 205 11.14 8.86 -8.03
C ARG A 205 11.50 10.33 -7.81
N ASP A 206 10.77 10.97 -6.91
CA ASP A 206 11.20 12.22 -6.29
C ASP A 206 12.27 11.92 -5.21
N PHE A 207 13.47 12.46 -5.38
CA PHE A 207 14.56 12.37 -4.40
C PHE A 207 14.32 13.25 -3.18
N ASN A 208 13.52 14.30 -3.33
CA ASN A 208 13.27 15.28 -2.30
C ASN A 208 12.53 14.71 -1.10
N THR A 209 11.81 13.60 -1.30
CA THR A 209 11.13 12.81 -0.26
C THR A 209 12.10 12.05 0.66
N GLY A 210 13.34 11.78 0.24
CA GLY A 210 14.28 10.91 0.97
C GLY A 210 13.92 9.41 0.99
N ALA A 211 12.76 9.00 0.48
CA ALA A 211 12.20 7.67 0.70
C ALA A 211 12.70 6.59 -0.31
N PHE A 212 14.00 6.29 -0.40
CA PHE A 212 14.59 5.40 -1.42
C PHE A 212 14.18 3.91 -1.35
N ARG A 213 13.75 3.33 -2.48
CA ARG A 213 13.33 1.91 -2.60
C ARG A 213 14.39 0.92 -2.13
N GLY A 214 15.65 1.22 -2.44
CA GLY A 214 16.81 0.37 -2.14
C GLY A 214 17.51 0.68 -0.83
N GLY A 215 16.96 1.55 0.01
CA GLY A 215 17.66 2.13 1.17
C GLY A 215 18.20 3.53 0.90
N HIS A 216 18.39 4.31 1.96
CA HIS A 216 18.68 5.75 1.92
C HIS A 216 20.09 6.12 2.40
N THR A 217 20.90 5.14 2.80
CA THR A 217 22.29 5.38 3.24
C THR A 217 23.19 5.74 2.05
N GLY A 218 24.36 6.34 2.31
CA GLY A 218 25.33 6.63 1.26
C GLY A 218 25.74 5.37 0.48
N ARG A 219 25.99 4.27 1.19
CA ARG A 219 26.25 2.94 0.60
C ARG A 219 25.12 2.47 -0.32
N ASP A 220 23.86 2.61 0.09
CA ASP A 220 22.71 2.18 -0.71
C ASP A 220 22.65 2.95 -2.03
N LEU A 221 22.77 4.28 -1.96
CA LEU A 221 22.72 5.15 -3.14
C LEU A 221 23.91 4.92 -4.06
N TYR A 222 25.11 4.74 -3.50
CA TYR A 222 26.31 4.38 -4.26
C TYR A 222 26.08 3.10 -5.07
N LEU A 223 25.54 2.05 -4.45
CA LEU A 223 25.24 0.79 -5.13
C LEU A 223 24.18 0.96 -6.24
N ARG A 224 23.17 1.82 -6.06
CA ARG A 224 22.15 2.06 -7.10
C ARG A 224 22.71 2.80 -8.30
N ILE A 225 23.62 3.75 -8.09
CA ILE A 225 24.30 4.46 -9.17
C ILE A 225 25.30 3.52 -9.86
N ASN A 226 26.08 2.74 -9.11
CA ASN A 226 27.06 1.81 -9.67
C ASN A 226 26.42 0.67 -10.47
N ASN A 227 25.41 -0.01 -9.91
CA ASN A 227 24.81 -1.21 -10.50
C ASN A 227 23.65 -0.89 -11.44
N GLY A 228 23.13 0.34 -11.42
CA GLY A 228 21.87 0.68 -12.07
C GLY A 228 20.69 -0.06 -11.43
N LEU A 229 19.55 -0.07 -12.12
CA LEU A 229 18.35 -0.79 -11.69
C LEU A 229 17.87 -1.69 -12.83
N ALA A 230 18.06 -3.01 -12.68
CA ALA A 230 17.75 -4.00 -13.71
C ALA A 230 16.29 -3.89 -14.22
N GLY A 231 16.13 -3.96 -15.54
CA GLY A 231 14.83 -3.82 -16.22
C GLY A 231 14.29 -2.39 -16.26
N THR A 232 15.10 -1.37 -15.94
CA THR A 232 14.71 0.04 -16.04
C THR A 232 15.71 0.84 -16.90
N PRO A 233 15.35 2.06 -17.34
CA PRO A 233 16.28 2.97 -17.99
C PRO A 233 17.42 3.50 -17.11
N MET A 234 17.41 3.23 -15.79
CA MET A 234 18.50 3.63 -14.89
C MET A 234 19.71 2.71 -15.08
N ALA A 235 20.58 3.09 -16.02
CA ALA A 235 21.79 2.37 -16.40
C ALA A 235 22.84 2.33 -15.26
N PRO A 236 23.75 1.34 -15.27
CA PRO A 236 24.89 1.29 -14.36
C PRO A 236 25.95 2.33 -14.72
N TYR A 237 26.47 3.03 -13.70
CA TYR A 237 27.59 3.98 -13.82
C TYR A 237 28.82 3.42 -13.10
N GLN A 238 29.37 2.32 -13.61
CA GLN A 238 30.57 1.64 -13.07
C GLN A 238 31.85 2.45 -13.33
N ASP A 239 33.00 1.96 -12.83
CA ASP A 239 34.31 2.64 -12.95
C ASP A 239 34.72 3.03 -14.36
N ALA A 240 34.26 2.28 -15.37
CA ALA A 240 34.50 2.63 -16.78
C ALA A 240 33.76 3.91 -17.24
N VAL A 241 32.74 4.34 -16.49
CA VAL A 241 31.87 5.49 -16.82
C VAL A 241 32.03 6.63 -15.81
N MET A 242 32.20 6.31 -14.52
CA MET A 242 32.27 7.28 -13.43
C MET A 242 33.22 6.76 -12.35
N THR A 243 34.15 7.62 -11.91
CA THR A 243 35.09 7.28 -10.83
C THR A 243 34.36 7.13 -9.49
N ALA A 244 34.96 6.41 -8.53
CA ALA A 244 34.40 6.29 -7.19
C ALA A 244 34.22 7.65 -6.48
N GLN A 245 35.15 8.59 -6.67
CA GLN A 245 35.07 9.93 -6.09
C GLN A 245 33.90 10.74 -6.67
N GLU A 246 33.68 10.65 -7.98
CA GLU A 246 32.52 11.29 -8.63
C GLU A 246 31.21 10.66 -8.18
N ARG A 247 31.15 9.33 -8.02
CA ARG A 247 29.96 8.65 -7.48
C ARG A 247 29.65 9.12 -6.06
N TRP A 248 30.65 9.22 -5.17
CA TRP A 248 30.43 9.74 -3.81
C TRP A 248 29.94 11.19 -3.81
N SER A 249 30.54 12.03 -4.65
CA SER A 249 30.11 13.43 -4.81
C SER A 249 28.64 13.51 -5.29
N LEU A 250 28.27 12.66 -6.25
CA LEU A 250 26.90 12.55 -6.75
C LEU A 250 25.93 12.05 -5.66
N VAL A 251 26.34 11.09 -4.84
CA VAL A 251 25.55 10.63 -3.67
C VAL A 251 25.27 11.78 -2.71
N HIS A 252 26.30 12.56 -2.33
CA HIS A 252 26.12 13.71 -1.44
C HIS A 252 25.19 14.77 -2.06
N TYR A 253 25.32 15.04 -3.37
CA TYR A 253 24.41 15.95 -4.06
C TYR A 253 22.97 15.45 -4.02
N VAL A 254 22.71 14.18 -4.35
CA VAL A 254 21.35 13.59 -4.30
C VAL A 254 20.77 13.66 -2.88
N GLN A 255 21.56 13.40 -1.84
CA GLN A 255 21.13 13.53 -0.45
C GLN A 255 20.81 14.99 -0.07
N SER A 256 21.53 15.96 -0.65
CA SER A 256 21.30 17.39 -0.40
C SER A 256 20.00 17.94 -1.00
N LEU A 257 19.40 17.22 -1.97
CA LEU A 257 18.13 17.62 -2.61
C LEU A 257 16.91 17.39 -1.72
N ARG A 258 17.05 16.64 -0.62
CA ARG A 258 15.94 16.36 0.30
C ARG A 258 15.29 17.65 0.79
N ARG A 259 13.95 17.73 0.69
CA ARG A 259 13.21 18.84 1.29
C ARG A 259 13.39 18.83 2.80
N LYS A 260 13.38 20.03 3.40
CA LYS A 260 13.46 20.22 4.85
C LYS A 260 12.09 20.14 5.54
N ASP A 261 10.99 20.20 4.79
CA ASP A 261 9.61 20.16 5.31
C ASP A 261 9.08 18.73 5.53
N VAL A 262 9.77 17.72 5.01
CA VAL A 262 9.61 16.32 5.45
C VAL A 262 10.59 16.16 6.61
N GLU A 263 10.11 16.33 7.84
CA GLU A 263 10.98 16.14 8.99
C GLU A 263 11.51 14.71 9.01
N VAL A 264 12.77 14.52 9.41
CA VAL A 264 13.36 13.18 9.60
C VAL A 264 12.46 12.32 10.50
N ASN A 265 11.75 12.97 11.42
CA ASN A 265 10.79 12.39 12.36
C ASN A 265 9.54 11.79 11.68
N ASP A 266 9.07 12.35 10.55
CA ASP A 266 7.90 11.84 9.82
C ASP A 266 8.19 10.51 9.10
N MET A 267 9.47 10.12 9.02
CA MET A 267 9.90 8.83 8.46
C MET A 267 10.26 7.79 9.52
N LEU A 268 10.26 8.15 10.82
CA LEU A 268 10.54 7.22 11.91
C LEU A 268 9.27 6.42 12.21
N SER A 269 9.29 5.15 11.87
CA SER A 269 8.32 4.19 12.41
C SER A 269 8.82 3.68 13.77
N PRO A 270 7.93 3.38 14.73
CA PRO A 270 8.35 2.70 15.95
C PRO A 270 9.05 1.39 15.59
N GLU A 271 10.24 1.15 16.16
CA GLU A 271 11.06 -0.02 15.83
C GLU A 271 10.36 -1.34 16.20
N ASP A 272 9.52 -1.31 17.23
CA ASP A 272 8.76 -2.44 17.75
C ASP A 272 7.39 -2.64 17.06
N GLY A 273 6.94 -1.66 16.26
CA GLY A 273 5.63 -1.68 15.61
C GLY A 273 4.45 -1.62 16.58
N LEU A 274 4.65 -1.17 17.82
CA LEU A 274 3.62 -1.10 18.86
C LEU A 274 2.92 0.26 18.86
N ILE A 275 1.61 0.25 19.13
CA ILE A 275 0.80 1.42 19.44
C ILE A 275 0.21 1.20 20.82
N HIS A 276 0.72 1.92 21.83
CA HIS A 276 0.24 1.80 23.20
C HIS A 276 -1.01 2.67 23.38
N ALA A 277 -2.12 2.04 23.73
CA ALA A 277 -3.33 2.73 24.13
C ALA A 277 -3.24 3.02 25.63
N LYS A 278 -2.98 4.28 26.00
CA LYS A 278 -2.78 4.69 27.38
C LYS A 278 -4.08 4.65 28.17
N LYS A 279 -4.05 4.09 29.37
CA LYS A 279 -5.23 4.06 30.24
C LYS A 279 -5.45 5.39 30.95
N LEU A 280 -6.67 5.92 30.89
CA LEU A 280 -7.10 7.14 31.58
C LEU A 280 -8.22 6.83 32.57
N ALA A 281 -8.14 7.40 33.78
CA ALA A 281 -9.10 7.11 34.85
C ALA A 281 -10.36 7.99 34.82
N ASP A 282 -10.21 9.28 34.46
CA ASP A 282 -11.23 10.30 34.73
C ASP A 282 -11.85 10.90 33.47
N HIS A 283 -11.00 11.31 32.51
CA HIS A 283 -11.43 11.95 31.26
C HIS A 283 -10.93 11.17 30.07
N LEU A 284 -11.86 10.81 29.18
CA LEU A 284 -11.55 10.20 27.89
C LEU A 284 -11.82 11.26 26.82
N PRO A 285 -10.78 11.79 26.15
CA PRO A 285 -10.95 12.84 25.14
C PRO A 285 -11.78 12.31 23.97
N THR A 286 -12.81 13.05 23.57
CA THR A 286 -13.67 12.70 22.42
C THR A 286 -13.66 13.75 21.31
N GLU A 287 -13.08 14.92 21.59
CA GLU A 287 -12.98 16.03 20.65
C GLU A 287 -11.62 16.00 19.92
N PRO A 288 -11.58 16.25 18.60
CA PRO A 288 -10.32 16.19 17.84
C PRO A 288 -9.23 17.17 18.26
N LEU A 289 -9.60 18.31 18.86
CA LEU A 289 -8.66 19.33 19.36
C LEU A 289 -8.66 19.41 20.88
N ASP A 290 -8.99 18.32 21.58
CA ASP A 290 -8.84 18.26 23.03
C ASP A 290 -7.36 18.52 23.40
N PRO A 291 -7.03 19.50 24.26
CA PRO A 291 -5.66 19.82 24.64
C PRO A 291 -4.88 18.63 25.24
N PHE A 292 -5.59 17.60 25.73
CA PHE A 292 -4.99 16.36 26.18
C PHE A 292 -4.10 15.71 25.10
N TRP A 293 -4.47 15.79 23.83
CA TRP A 293 -3.72 15.14 22.73
C TRP A 293 -2.29 15.65 22.61
N GLU A 294 -2.04 16.92 22.96
CA GLU A 294 -0.71 17.53 22.96
C GLU A 294 0.19 17.02 24.10
N THR A 295 -0.34 16.23 25.03
CA THR A 295 0.41 15.69 26.18
C THR A 295 1.03 14.32 25.93
N ILE A 296 0.70 13.68 24.80
CA ILE A 296 1.22 12.36 24.42
C ILE A 296 1.96 12.50 23.11
N ASP A 297 3.17 11.94 23.02
CA ASP A 297 3.87 11.83 21.75
C ASP A 297 3.17 10.77 20.87
N PRO A 298 2.57 11.16 19.74
CA PRO A 298 1.87 10.24 18.86
C PRO A 298 2.81 9.25 18.17
N VAL A 299 2.33 8.03 17.94
CA VAL A 299 3.04 7.06 17.10
C VAL A 299 2.90 7.44 15.64
N ARG A 300 4.02 7.70 14.96
CA ARG A 300 4.05 7.98 13.52
C ARG A 300 3.98 6.66 12.73
N VAL A 301 2.80 6.38 12.17
CA VAL A 301 2.56 5.21 11.32
C VAL A 301 2.88 5.55 9.88
N LYS A 302 3.90 4.91 9.31
CA LYS A 302 4.31 5.14 7.93
C LYS A 302 3.29 4.59 6.94
N LEU A 303 3.02 5.35 5.89
CA LEU A 303 2.11 5.01 4.81
C LEU A 303 2.88 4.81 3.50
N ASN A 304 2.41 3.87 2.68
CA ASN A 304 2.97 3.54 1.38
C ASN A 304 1.87 3.62 0.32
N PRO A 305 2.12 4.28 -0.81
CA PRO A 305 1.12 4.44 -1.84
C PRO A 305 0.92 3.13 -2.63
N LEU A 306 -0.35 2.80 -2.91
CA LEU A 306 -0.70 1.69 -3.80
C LEU A 306 -0.55 2.05 -5.29
N TRP A 307 -0.56 3.34 -5.59
CA TRP A 307 -0.40 3.94 -6.93
C TRP A 307 0.55 5.14 -6.86
N PRO A 308 1.22 5.54 -7.95
CA PRO A 308 1.99 6.78 -7.93
C PRO A 308 1.08 7.97 -7.63
N GLU A 309 1.44 8.65 -6.57
CA GLU A 309 0.82 9.89 -6.12
C GLU A 309 1.88 11.00 -6.22
N PRO A 310 1.53 12.18 -6.74
CA PRO A 310 2.44 13.32 -6.75
C PRO A 310 2.89 13.73 -5.34
N ASP A 311 1.99 13.69 -4.35
CA ASP A 311 2.27 14.12 -2.98
C ASP A 311 1.62 13.16 -1.96
N PRO A 312 2.06 11.89 -1.91
CA PRO A 312 1.43 10.91 -1.03
C PRO A 312 1.57 11.32 0.43
N VAL A 313 0.52 11.14 1.22
CA VAL A 313 0.57 11.32 2.67
C VAL A 313 1.61 10.32 3.24
N PRO A 314 2.73 10.78 3.81
CA PRO A 314 3.86 9.90 4.14
C PRO A 314 3.63 9.08 5.42
N ALA A 315 2.84 9.62 6.34
CA ALA A 315 2.53 9.00 7.63
C ALA A 315 1.21 9.54 8.18
N VAL A 316 0.60 8.77 9.08
CA VAL A 316 -0.47 9.22 9.97
C VAL A 316 0.03 9.15 11.41
N ALA A 317 -0.14 10.22 12.15
CA ALA A 317 0.13 10.28 13.58
C ALA A 317 -1.03 9.65 14.34
N VAL A 318 -0.74 8.69 15.20
CA VAL A 318 -1.75 7.90 15.92
C VAL A 318 -1.52 7.98 17.41
N THR A 319 -2.55 8.41 18.13
CA THR A 319 -2.60 8.36 19.60
C THR A 319 -3.80 7.53 20.01
N ALA A 320 -3.61 6.57 20.91
CA ALA A 320 -4.68 5.73 21.42
C ALA A 320 -4.79 5.86 22.94
N VAL A 321 -6.02 5.89 23.46
CA VAL A 321 -6.32 5.93 24.89
C VAL A 321 -7.57 5.12 25.22
N HIS A 322 -7.69 4.64 26.46
CA HIS A 322 -8.89 3.94 26.90
C HIS A 322 -9.20 4.16 28.38
N ASP A 323 -10.47 4.01 28.78
CA ASP A 323 -10.88 4.04 30.19
C ASP A 323 -11.14 2.63 30.77
N GLY A 324 -10.83 1.58 30.00
CA GLY A 324 -11.12 0.19 30.32
C GLY A 324 -12.55 -0.24 29.97
N ARG A 325 -13.39 0.68 29.48
CA ARG A 325 -14.71 0.42 28.88
C ARG A 325 -14.77 0.83 27.41
N ARG A 326 -14.14 1.94 27.03
CA ARG A 326 -14.09 2.54 25.70
C ARG A 326 -12.66 2.74 25.26
N LEU A 327 -12.44 2.57 23.96
CA LEU A 327 -11.22 2.91 23.25
C LEU A 327 -11.47 4.16 22.41
N VAL A 328 -10.52 5.08 22.45
CA VAL A 328 -10.46 6.24 21.55
C VAL A 328 -9.13 6.25 20.83
N ILE A 329 -9.18 6.43 19.51
CA ILE A 329 -7.99 6.57 18.67
C ILE A 329 -8.09 7.89 17.89
N LEU A 330 -7.09 8.74 18.04
CA LEU A 330 -6.90 9.94 17.23
C LEU A 330 -5.94 9.61 16.08
N CYS A 331 -6.35 9.95 14.88
CA CYS A 331 -5.53 9.95 13.67
C CYS A 331 -5.34 11.39 13.18
N GLN A 332 -4.10 11.81 12.97
CA GLN A 332 -3.77 13.11 12.40
C GLN A 332 -2.85 12.97 11.20
N TRP A 333 -3.13 13.70 10.13
CA TRP A 333 -2.24 13.78 8.96
C TRP A 333 -2.32 15.16 8.32
N ARG A 334 -1.22 15.55 7.67
CA ARG A 334 -1.15 16.80 6.92
C ARG A 334 -1.96 16.66 5.64
N ASP A 335 -2.88 17.59 5.44
CA ASP A 335 -3.61 17.77 4.19
C ASP A 335 -3.83 19.27 3.95
N PRO A 336 -3.12 19.89 2.98
CA PRO A 336 -3.27 21.32 2.71
C PRO A 336 -4.67 21.72 2.23
N ILE A 337 -5.46 20.77 1.69
CA ILE A 337 -6.77 21.04 1.10
C ILE A 337 -7.77 20.05 1.68
N ALA A 338 -8.73 20.55 2.46
CA ALA A 338 -9.81 19.73 2.99
C ALA A 338 -10.86 19.47 1.90
N ASP A 339 -10.98 18.22 1.46
CA ASP A 339 -11.97 17.79 0.47
C ASP A 339 -13.13 17.04 1.15
N GLY A 340 -14.30 17.67 1.15
CA GLY A 340 -15.54 17.17 1.75
C GLY A 340 -16.39 16.31 0.81
N ALA A 341 -17.72 16.47 0.88
CA ALA A 341 -18.67 15.64 0.14
C ALA A 341 -18.42 15.67 -1.39
N PRO A 342 -18.36 14.51 -2.07
CA PRO A 342 -18.12 14.44 -3.50
C PRO A 342 -19.43 14.67 -4.26
N VAL A 343 -19.77 15.93 -4.50
CA VAL A 343 -21.02 16.30 -5.19
C VAL A 343 -20.87 16.21 -6.71
N ARG A 344 -19.76 16.70 -7.28
CA ARG A 344 -19.49 16.62 -8.72
C ARG A 344 -18.83 15.29 -9.06
N VAL A 345 -18.94 14.87 -10.32
CA VAL A 345 -18.37 13.59 -10.80
C VAL A 345 -16.84 13.51 -10.68
N GLN A 346 -16.17 14.65 -10.64
CA GLN A 346 -14.72 14.77 -10.47
C GLN A 346 -14.29 14.98 -9.00
N ASP A 347 -15.23 15.13 -8.09
CA ASP A 347 -14.94 15.35 -6.67
C ASP A 347 -14.67 14.01 -5.99
N PHE A 348 -13.70 14.04 -5.10
CA PHE A 348 -13.36 12.94 -4.22
C PHE A 348 -13.20 13.54 -2.83
N GLN A 349 -13.41 12.71 -1.81
CA GLN A 349 -13.40 13.17 -0.43
C GLN A 349 -12.20 12.60 0.31
N ASP A 350 -11.74 13.33 1.32
CA ASP A 350 -10.76 12.83 2.26
C ASP A 350 -11.37 11.73 3.13
N ALA A 351 -10.54 10.76 3.47
CA ALA A 351 -10.92 9.68 4.36
C ALA A 351 -9.70 9.10 5.09
N VAL A 352 -9.96 8.52 6.25
CA VAL A 352 -9.00 7.69 6.98
C VAL A 352 -9.71 6.44 7.48
N ALA A 353 -9.03 5.29 7.41
CA ALA A 353 -9.55 4.03 7.90
C ALA A 353 -8.57 3.31 8.80
N LEU A 354 -9.11 2.63 9.80
CA LEU A 354 -8.42 1.64 10.62
C LEU A 354 -8.94 0.27 10.22
N GLN A 355 -8.05 -0.71 10.11
CA GLN A 355 -8.36 -2.10 9.81
C GLN A 355 -7.79 -2.99 10.91
N PHE A 356 -8.63 -3.83 11.50
CA PHE A 356 -8.27 -4.75 12.57
C PHE A 356 -8.41 -6.20 12.13
N ALA A 357 -7.48 -7.06 12.57
CA ALA A 357 -7.63 -8.50 12.42
C ALA A 357 -8.64 -9.05 13.43
N LEU A 358 -9.63 -9.84 12.97
CA LEU A 358 -10.63 -10.42 13.86
C LEU A 358 -10.12 -11.59 14.70
N ASN A 359 -9.10 -12.31 14.22
CA ASN A 359 -8.61 -13.55 14.83
C ASN A 359 -7.29 -13.36 15.61
N GLY A 360 -6.87 -12.11 15.88
CA GLY A 360 -5.62 -11.79 16.58
C GLY A 360 -4.32 -12.01 15.79
N THR A 361 -4.35 -12.80 14.70
CA THR A 361 -3.23 -12.97 13.77
C THR A 361 -3.38 -12.02 12.59
N ALA A 362 -2.31 -11.31 12.21
CA ALA A 362 -2.29 -10.40 11.07
C ALA A 362 -2.50 -11.15 9.73
N PRO A 363 -3.66 -11.00 9.05
CA PRO A 363 -3.90 -11.67 7.78
C PRO A 363 -3.23 -10.94 6.61
N PHE A 364 -3.57 -11.35 5.39
CA PHE A 364 -3.18 -10.58 4.21
C PHE A 364 -3.59 -9.11 4.36
N LEU A 365 -2.62 -8.19 4.17
CA LEU A 365 -2.79 -6.76 4.43
C LEU A 365 -3.91 -6.13 3.58
N GLY A 366 -4.13 -6.64 2.36
CA GLY A 366 -5.18 -6.21 1.45
C GLY A 366 -6.56 -6.70 1.86
N MET A 367 -6.99 -6.30 3.05
CA MET A 367 -8.33 -6.54 3.61
C MET A 367 -8.63 -7.99 4.00
N GLY A 368 -7.62 -8.72 4.46
CA GLY A 368 -7.77 -10.09 4.96
C GLY A 368 -7.88 -11.15 3.87
N ASP A 369 -8.42 -12.30 4.25
CA ASP A 369 -8.73 -13.40 3.33
C ASP A 369 -9.99 -14.14 3.79
N ALA A 370 -10.41 -15.17 3.05
CA ALA A 370 -11.63 -15.93 3.33
C ALA A 370 -11.69 -16.51 4.75
N LYS A 371 -10.54 -16.96 5.29
CA LYS A 371 -10.41 -17.58 6.62
C LYS A 371 -10.10 -16.57 7.70
N ASN A 372 -9.42 -15.48 7.33
CA ASN A 372 -8.99 -14.44 8.25
C ASN A 372 -9.60 -13.08 7.86
N PRO A 373 -10.88 -12.84 8.23
CA PRO A 373 -11.55 -11.58 7.98
C PRO A 373 -10.95 -10.43 8.80
N VAL A 374 -11.22 -9.22 8.34
CA VAL A 374 -10.90 -7.97 9.03
C VAL A 374 -12.16 -7.16 9.30
N ASN A 375 -12.10 -6.32 10.33
CA ASN A 375 -13.08 -5.28 10.62
C ASN A 375 -12.45 -3.91 10.34
N LEU A 376 -13.19 -3.00 9.70
CA LEU A 376 -12.71 -1.70 9.26
C LEU A 376 -13.58 -0.58 9.80
N TRP A 377 -12.94 0.45 10.34
CA TRP A 377 -13.59 1.69 10.74
C TRP A 377 -13.13 2.77 9.77
N GLN A 378 -14.01 3.27 8.91
CA GLN A 378 -13.67 4.26 7.90
C GLN A 378 -14.42 5.57 8.12
N TRP A 379 -13.68 6.60 8.54
CA TRP A 379 -14.19 7.97 8.57
C TRP A 379 -14.12 8.59 7.16
N LYS A 380 -15.13 9.38 6.80
CA LYS A 380 -15.19 10.11 5.52
C LYS A 380 -15.60 11.56 5.72
N ALA A 381 -14.88 12.49 5.09
CA ALA A 381 -15.12 13.93 5.23
C ALA A 381 -16.52 14.36 4.77
N GLY A 382 -17.05 13.76 3.70
CA GLY A 382 -18.41 14.03 3.25
C GLY A 382 -19.49 13.55 4.22
N TRP A 383 -19.26 12.42 4.90
CA TRP A 383 -20.18 11.94 5.94
C TRP A 383 -20.12 12.81 7.19
N GLN A 384 -18.94 13.34 7.53
CA GLN A 384 -18.78 14.37 8.57
C GLN A 384 -19.64 15.60 8.28
N GLN A 385 -19.55 16.15 7.07
CA GLN A 385 -20.37 17.29 6.67
C GLN A 385 -21.87 17.00 6.78
N GLU A 386 -22.32 15.82 6.36
CA GLU A 386 -23.73 15.43 6.51
C GLU A 386 -24.16 15.36 7.99
N VAL A 387 -23.35 14.77 8.86
CA VAL A 387 -23.62 14.68 10.30
C VAL A 387 -23.61 16.07 10.97
N ASP A 388 -22.79 16.99 10.47
CA ASP A 388 -22.74 18.39 10.92
C ASP A 388 -23.93 19.22 10.38
N GLY A 389 -24.85 18.61 9.61
CA GLY A 389 -26.04 19.26 9.07
C GLY A 389 -25.85 19.90 7.68
N HIS A 390 -24.72 19.64 7.03
CA HIS A 390 -24.33 20.19 5.73
C HIS A 390 -24.31 19.12 4.64
N ARG A 391 -25.45 18.47 4.39
CA ARG A 391 -25.58 17.53 3.26
C ARG A 391 -25.64 18.31 1.95
N LEU A 392 -24.48 18.49 1.32
CA LEU A 392 -24.35 19.22 0.05
C LEU A 392 -25.00 18.46 -1.12
N ASP A 393 -25.67 19.20 -1.99
CA ASP A 393 -26.25 18.72 -3.24
C ASP A 393 -25.83 19.59 -4.46
N MET A 394 -26.36 19.24 -5.64
CA MET A 394 -26.06 19.97 -6.87
C MET A 394 -26.54 21.43 -6.86
N HIS A 395 -27.62 21.76 -6.16
CA HIS A 395 -28.11 23.13 -6.04
C HIS A 395 -27.23 23.97 -5.12
N ASP A 396 -26.60 23.37 -4.11
CA ASP A 396 -25.63 24.06 -3.26
C ASP A 396 -24.39 24.52 -4.05
N LEU A 397 -23.93 23.71 -5.02
CA LEU A 397 -22.79 24.05 -5.87
C LEU A 397 -23.15 24.85 -7.12
N TYR A 398 -24.31 24.57 -7.70
CA TYR A 398 -24.79 25.19 -8.93
C TYR A 398 -26.19 25.76 -8.71
N ALA A 399 -26.26 26.88 -7.98
CA ALA A 399 -27.52 27.51 -7.58
C ALA A 399 -28.49 27.83 -8.75
N SER A 400 -27.97 27.98 -9.97
CA SER A 400 -28.77 28.22 -11.19
C SER A 400 -29.06 26.96 -12.01
N MET A 401 -28.58 25.79 -11.58
CA MET A 401 -28.86 24.52 -12.24
C MET A 401 -30.24 24.03 -11.79
N HIS A 402 -31.20 24.13 -12.69
CA HIS A 402 -32.54 23.57 -12.51
C HIS A 402 -32.58 22.20 -13.19
N VAL A 403 -32.87 21.15 -12.42
CA VAL A 403 -33.11 19.81 -12.97
C VAL A 403 -34.62 19.63 -13.10
N ASP A 404 -35.14 19.77 -14.33
CA ASP A 404 -36.57 19.59 -14.64
C ASP A 404 -37.00 18.11 -14.77
N LEU A 405 -36.14 17.14 -14.46
CA LEU A 405 -36.45 15.71 -14.65
C LEU A 405 -36.06 14.81 -13.45
N TYR A 406 -37.12 14.37 -12.76
CA TYR A 406 -37.35 13.10 -12.04
C TYR A 406 -36.35 12.59 -10.99
N PHE A 407 -36.70 12.77 -9.71
CA PHE A 407 -37.19 11.66 -8.88
C PHE A 407 -38.36 12.16 -8.04
N GLN A 408 -39.54 11.57 -8.22
CA GLN A 408 -40.61 11.71 -7.22
C GLN A 408 -40.02 11.36 -5.85
N THR A 409 -40.49 12.01 -4.78
CA THR A 409 -40.12 11.67 -3.37
C THR A 409 -40.47 10.23 -2.98
N ASN A 410 -41.09 9.48 -3.90
CA ASN A 410 -41.34 8.06 -3.78
C ASN A 410 -40.02 7.27 -3.78
N SER A 411 -39.75 6.61 -2.65
CA SER A 411 -38.57 5.78 -2.43
C SER A 411 -38.38 4.68 -3.47
N VAL A 412 -39.43 4.23 -4.16
CA VAL A 412 -39.36 3.21 -5.23
C VAL A 412 -38.43 3.63 -6.39
N TYR A 413 -38.30 4.93 -6.66
CA TYR A 413 -37.36 5.44 -7.67
C TYR A 413 -35.94 5.68 -7.14
N ARG A 414 -35.77 5.66 -5.82
CA ARG A 414 -34.48 5.72 -5.13
C ARG A 414 -34.07 4.30 -4.75
N THR A 415 -33.81 3.48 -5.76
CA THR A 415 -33.67 2.02 -5.62
C THR A 415 -32.65 1.59 -4.57
N ALA A 416 -31.53 2.31 -4.42
CA ALA A 416 -30.53 2.02 -3.38
C ALA A 416 -31.04 2.32 -1.96
N GLU A 417 -31.74 3.44 -1.77
CA GLU A 417 -32.39 3.80 -0.51
C GLU A 417 -33.50 2.79 -0.18
N ALA A 418 -34.36 2.45 -1.15
CA ALA A 418 -35.42 1.46 -0.98
C ALA A 418 -34.89 0.04 -0.72
N ALA A 419 -33.71 -0.30 -1.25
CA ALA A 419 -33.03 -1.56 -0.98
C ALA A 419 -32.34 -1.59 0.40
N GLY A 420 -32.38 -0.51 1.17
CA GLY A 420 -31.72 -0.43 2.47
C GLY A 420 -30.20 -0.33 2.37
N ASN A 421 -29.65 0.10 1.23
CA ASN A 421 -28.20 0.30 1.07
C ASN A 421 -27.72 1.39 2.04
N LEU A 422 -26.86 1.02 2.99
CA LEU A 422 -26.35 1.92 4.02
C LEU A 422 -25.74 3.20 3.42
N LEU A 423 -24.97 3.07 2.33
CA LEU A 423 -24.28 4.20 1.68
C LEU A 423 -25.23 5.22 1.06
N SER A 424 -26.52 4.87 0.90
CA SER A 424 -27.56 5.73 0.32
C SER A 424 -28.52 6.28 1.38
N GLN A 425 -28.40 5.84 2.64
CA GLN A 425 -29.21 6.32 3.75
C GLN A 425 -28.61 7.60 4.36
N PRO A 426 -29.40 8.42 5.07
CA PRO A 426 -28.84 9.47 5.91
C PRO A 426 -27.90 8.90 6.97
N HIS A 427 -26.72 9.50 7.10
CA HIS A 427 -25.68 9.02 8.02
C HIS A 427 -25.86 9.62 9.41
N THR A 428 -25.79 8.78 10.45
CA THR A 428 -25.84 9.20 11.87
C THR A 428 -24.48 9.20 12.55
N SER A 429 -23.45 8.76 11.83
CA SER A 429 -22.04 8.73 12.22
C SER A 429 -21.21 9.03 10.98
N PRO A 430 -20.10 9.77 11.09
CA PRO A 430 -19.18 9.98 9.98
C PRO A 430 -18.29 8.77 9.72
N VAL A 431 -18.38 7.73 10.55
CA VAL A 431 -17.60 6.50 10.48
C VAL A 431 -18.49 5.36 9.98
N GLU A 432 -18.02 4.67 8.94
CA GLU A 432 -18.55 3.39 8.48
C GLU A 432 -17.86 2.25 9.21
N ASP A 433 -18.64 1.37 9.83
CA ASP A 433 -18.20 0.07 10.32
C ASP A 433 -18.45 -1.00 9.26
N ALA A 434 -17.41 -1.74 8.89
CA ALA A 434 -17.44 -2.67 7.76
C ALA A 434 -16.54 -3.88 7.99
N ASN A 435 -16.71 -4.89 7.14
CA ASN A 435 -15.90 -6.11 7.16
C ASN A 435 -15.42 -6.48 5.77
N ALA A 436 -14.31 -7.22 5.73
CA ALA A 436 -13.78 -7.77 4.49
C ALA A 436 -13.10 -9.12 4.71
N ARG A 437 -13.08 -9.92 3.65
CA ARG A 437 -12.50 -11.26 3.51
C ARG A 437 -11.55 -11.32 2.30
N GLY A 438 -10.80 -10.24 2.10
CA GLY A 438 -9.97 -9.95 0.94
C GLY A 438 -10.47 -8.72 0.16
N PHE A 439 -9.58 -8.11 -0.62
CA PHE A 439 -9.94 -6.98 -1.48
C PHE A 439 -11.12 -7.33 -2.39
N GLY A 440 -12.01 -6.36 -2.61
CA GLY A 440 -13.23 -6.54 -3.40
C GLY A 440 -14.42 -7.17 -2.64
N THR A 441 -14.25 -7.52 -1.36
CA THR A 441 -15.34 -8.09 -0.53
C THR A 441 -15.82 -7.15 0.58
N LEU A 442 -15.33 -5.90 0.60
CA LEU A 442 -15.74 -4.89 1.58
C LEU A 442 -17.26 -4.77 1.62
N THR A 443 -17.83 -4.98 2.79
CA THR A 443 -19.28 -4.92 3.01
C THR A 443 -19.52 -4.14 4.29
N SER A 444 -20.33 -3.07 4.21
CA SER A 444 -20.77 -2.33 5.38
C SER A 444 -21.56 -3.25 6.31
N GLN A 445 -21.31 -3.14 7.62
CA GLN A 445 -22.18 -3.81 8.58
C GLN A 445 -23.60 -3.20 8.52
N PRO A 446 -24.65 -3.94 8.91
CA PRO A 446 -26.02 -3.42 8.94
C PRO A 446 -26.14 -2.17 9.82
N ALA A 447 -27.13 -1.32 9.55
CA ALA A 447 -27.37 -0.09 10.32
C ALA A 447 -27.48 -0.31 11.84
N SER A 448 -27.99 -1.47 12.28
CA SER A 448 -28.09 -1.87 13.69
C SER A 448 -26.74 -2.17 14.35
N SER A 449 -25.71 -2.46 13.55
CA SER A 449 -24.37 -2.82 14.00
C SER A 449 -23.36 -1.68 13.82
N GLN A 450 -23.75 -0.55 13.22
CA GLN A 450 -22.92 0.67 13.09
C GLN A 450 -22.66 1.32 14.46
N ASN A 451 -21.72 0.74 15.24
CA ASN A 451 -21.49 1.08 16.64
C ASN A 451 -20.22 1.92 16.87
N VAL A 452 -19.43 2.15 15.83
CA VAL A 452 -18.27 3.03 15.88
C VAL A 452 -18.70 4.48 15.69
N LYS A 453 -18.31 5.32 16.64
CA LYS A 453 -18.50 6.78 16.57
C LYS A 453 -17.21 7.43 16.14
N GLY A 454 -17.31 8.64 15.61
CA GLY A 454 -16.15 9.45 15.36
C GLY A 454 -16.49 10.90 15.07
N LYS A 455 -15.44 11.71 14.99
CA LYS A 455 -15.52 13.12 14.66
C LYS A 455 -14.22 13.53 13.98
N GLY A 456 -14.33 14.19 12.84
CA GLY A 456 -13.21 14.76 12.10
C GLY A 456 -13.28 16.28 12.09
N LEU A 457 -12.14 16.93 12.26
CA LEU A 457 -12.00 18.38 12.10
C LEU A 457 -10.70 18.69 11.35
N TRP A 458 -10.83 19.48 10.29
CA TRP A 458 -9.68 20.05 9.60
C TRP A 458 -9.28 21.37 10.29
N HIS A 459 -8.00 21.50 10.64
CA HIS A 459 -7.46 22.69 11.28
C HIS A 459 -5.98 22.87 10.88
N ASP A 460 -5.62 24.09 10.45
CA ASP A 460 -4.25 24.51 10.12
C ASP A 460 -3.49 23.56 9.16
N GLY A 461 -4.18 23.02 8.16
CA GLY A 461 -3.58 22.12 7.16
C GLY A 461 -3.46 20.67 7.63
N PHE A 462 -4.18 20.28 8.67
CA PHE A 462 -4.23 18.91 9.18
C PHE A 462 -5.67 18.44 9.36
N TRP A 463 -5.93 17.19 9.02
CA TRP A 463 -7.10 16.48 9.52
C TRP A 463 -6.81 15.91 10.90
N ASN A 464 -7.78 16.05 11.80
CA ASN A 464 -7.77 15.48 13.15
C ASN A 464 -9.03 14.63 13.29
N VAL A 465 -8.90 13.31 13.33
CA VAL A 465 -10.03 12.39 13.31
C VAL A 465 -10.00 11.46 14.50
N VAL A 466 -11.03 11.54 15.33
CA VAL A 466 -11.24 10.69 16.48
C VAL A 466 -12.18 9.54 16.12
N PHE A 467 -11.77 8.32 16.44
CA PHE A 467 -12.60 7.12 16.45
C PHE A 467 -12.87 6.70 17.88
N MET A 468 -14.11 6.29 18.19
CA MET A 468 -14.49 5.83 19.52
C MET A 468 -15.41 4.62 19.44
N ARG A 469 -15.12 3.60 20.25
CA ARG A 469 -15.95 2.41 20.39
C ARG A 469 -15.81 1.78 21.79
N ASP A 470 -16.88 1.17 22.30
CA ASP A 470 -16.82 0.35 23.52
C ASP A 470 -15.91 -0.86 23.31
N LEU A 471 -15.02 -1.18 24.24
CA LEU A 471 -14.09 -2.32 24.15
C LEU A 471 -14.82 -3.68 24.06
N LYS A 472 -16.00 -3.77 24.67
CA LYS A 472 -16.86 -4.96 24.58
C LYS A 472 -17.89 -4.75 23.47
N SER A 473 -17.94 -5.70 22.54
CA SER A 473 -19.02 -5.81 21.56
C SER A 473 -19.54 -7.25 21.51
N ALA A 474 -20.86 -7.40 21.41
CA ALA A 474 -21.53 -8.67 21.19
C ALA A 474 -21.59 -9.08 19.71
N ASP A 475 -21.28 -8.16 18.79
CA ASP A 475 -21.31 -8.43 17.35
C ASP A 475 -20.10 -9.31 16.97
N PRO A 476 -20.28 -10.50 16.37
CA PRO A 476 -19.19 -11.37 15.98
C PRO A 476 -18.28 -10.77 14.89
N ASP A 477 -18.78 -9.81 14.12
CA ASP A 477 -18.01 -9.16 13.05
C ASP A 477 -17.16 -7.98 13.56
N ASP A 478 -17.26 -7.64 14.85
CA ASP A 478 -16.43 -6.61 15.47
C ASP A 478 -15.13 -7.15 16.03
N VAL A 479 -14.06 -6.36 15.89
CA VAL A 479 -12.78 -6.63 16.55
C VAL A 479 -12.95 -6.76 18.06
N LYS A 480 -12.27 -7.74 18.66
CA LYS A 480 -12.20 -7.91 20.10
C LYS A 480 -10.87 -7.35 20.62
N PHE A 481 -10.91 -6.69 21.77
CA PHE A 481 -9.72 -6.17 22.45
C PHE A 481 -9.51 -6.93 23.77
N PRO A 482 -8.92 -8.14 23.72
CA PRO A 482 -8.59 -8.87 24.94
C PRO A 482 -7.53 -8.12 25.76
N ALA A 483 -7.69 -8.16 27.09
CA ALA A 483 -6.69 -7.57 27.98
C ALA A 483 -5.32 -8.24 27.79
N ASN A 484 -4.26 -7.43 27.78
CA ASN A 484 -2.86 -7.89 27.65
C ASN A 484 -2.54 -8.68 26.37
N GLN A 485 -3.37 -8.56 25.32
CA GLN A 485 -3.10 -9.17 24.02
C GLN A 485 -3.05 -8.08 22.96
N PRO A 486 -1.93 -7.97 22.21
CA PRO A 486 -1.86 -7.04 21.11
C PRO A 486 -2.88 -7.37 20.02
N VAL A 487 -3.50 -6.35 19.45
CA VAL A 487 -4.45 -6.49 18.34
C VAL A 487 -3.83 -5.92 17.08
N PRO A 488 -3.68 -6.73 15.99
CA PRO A 488 -3.16 -6.22 14.74
C PRO A 488 -4.06 -5.12 14.17
N VAL A 489 -3.46 -3.97 13.87
CA VAL A 489 -4.11 -2.80 13.27
C VAL A 489 -3.31 -2.29 12.08
N ALA A 490 -3.99 -1.86 11.02
CA ALA A 490 -3.41 -1.18 9.87
C ALA A 490 -4.25 0.05 9.50
N PHE A 491 -3.66 0.98 8.76
CA PHE A 491 -4.23 2.29 8.47
C PHE A 491 -4.23 2.55 6.98
N ALA A 492 -5.20 3.33 6.52
CA ALA A 492 -5.24 3.84 5.17
C ALA A 492 -5.76 5.27 5.14
N VAL A 493 -5.20 6.10 4.25
CA VAL A 493 -5.61 7.50 4.04
C VAL A 493 -5.89 7.72 2.56
N TRP A 494 -6.96 8.46 2.28
CA TRP A 494 -7.34 8.91 0.95
C TRP A 494 -7.30 10.43 0.93
N ASN A 495 -6.58 11.00 -0.03
CA ASN A 495 -6.58 12.43 -0.30
C ASN A 495 -7.50 12.74 -1.51
N GLY A 496 -8.59 13.46 -1.26
CA GLY A 496 -9.61 13.82 -2.24
C GLY A 496 -9.03 14.65 -3.38
N HIS A 497 -8.14 15.60 -3.08
CA HIS A 497 -7.48 16.44 -4.07
C HIS A 497 -6.71 15.63 -5.13
N GLN A 498 -6.08 14.53 -4.69
CA GLN A 498 -5.34 13.59 -5.54
C GLN A 498 -6.24 12.54 -6.22
N ARG A 499 -7.55 12.63 -6.01
CA ARG A 499 -8.58 11.73 -6.55
C ARG A 499 -8.43 10.31 -6.03
N ASP A 500 -8.06 10.18 -4.77
CA ASP A 500 -8.02 8.89 -4.10
C ASP A 500 -9.43 8.37 -3.87
N ARG A 501 -9.59 7.06 -4.06
CA ARG A 501 -10.83 6.30 -3.87
C ARG A 501 -10.55 4.82 -3.98
N ASN A 502 -11.34 4.01 -3.28
CA ASN A 502 -11.24 2.55 -3.32
C ASN A 502 -9.79 2.10 -3.03
N GLY A 503 -9.17 1.31 -3.91
CA GLY A 503 -7.78 0.85 -3.78
C GLY A 503 -6.71 1.86 -4.18
N ARG A 504 -7.07 3.09 -4.60
CA ARG A 504 -6.11 4.19 -4.79
C ARG A 504 -6.10 5.03 -3.52
N LYS A 505 -5.03 4.87 -2.76
CA LYS A 505 -4.81 5.37 -1.41
C LYS A 505 -3.39 5.05 -0.97
N VAL A 506 -2.99 5.61 0.16
CA VAL A 506 -1.82 5.18 0.91
C VAL A 506 -2.22 4.24 2.05
N ILE A 507 -1.38 3.24 2.36
CA ILE A 507 -1.62 2.23 3.41
C ILE A 507 -0.41 2.01 4.31
N SER A 508 -0.64 1.66 5.57
CA SER A 508 0.41 1.20 6.48
C SER A 508 0.66 -0.31 6.35
N ASN A 509 1.68 -0.81 7.06
CA ASN A 509 1.79 -2.23 7.38
C ASN A 509 0.90 -2.57 8.58
N TRP A 510 0.94 -3.83 9.03
CA TRP A 510 0.40 -4.21 10.33
C TRP A 510 1.27 -3.65 11.47
N TYR A 511 0.61 -2.98 12.41
CA TYR A 511 1.08 -2.57 13.74
C TYR A 511 0.31 -3.36 14.79
N GLN A 512 0.72 -3.26 16.05
CA GLN A 512 0.09 -3.95 17.16
C GLN A 512 -0.45 -2.94 18.17
N LEU A 513 -1.78 -2.86 18.31
CA LEU A 513 -2.43 -2.03 19.32
C LEU A 513 -2.41 -2.77 20.66
N VAL A 514 -1.82 -2.17 21.68
CA VAL A 514 -1.70 -2.75 23.04
C VAL A 514 -2.45 -1.88 24.02
N LEU A 515 -3.46 -2.43 24.71
CA LEU A 515 -4.12 -1.74 25.82
C LEU A 515 -3.25 -1.78 27.07
N GLU A 516 -2.93 -0.62 27.63
CA GLU A 516 -2.20 -0.54 28.90
C GLU A 516 -3.10 -0.95 30.09
N PRO A 517 -2.54 -1.59 31.13
CA PRO A 517 -3.32 -2.16 32.22
C PRO A 517 -4.07 -1.15 33.10
#